data_AF-A0A945X020-F1
#
_entry.id   AF-A0A945X020-F1
#
_cell.length_a   1.000
_cell.length_b   1.000
_cell.length_c   1.000
_cell.angle_alpha   90.00
_cell.angle_beta   90.00
_cell.angle_gamma   90.00
#
_symmetry.space_group_name_H-M   'P 1'
#
loop_
_entity.id
_entity.type
_entity.pdbx_description
1 polymer ?
#
loop_
_entity_poly.entity_id
_entity_poly.type
_entity_poly.pdbx_seq_one_letter_code
_entity_poly.pdbx_strand_id
1 'polypeptide(L)'
;MMKRTVLAGLLALGLSAVVSTAAEVRNGARGLVYEVDTAAKEFTLLTTTAYDPEQMGKENRFRVRYSDKTVFTLVKTERNLLHVPAEGRDAVAFYLKKEEFAKAEETGKVTTRTLEILPTCGRQKQEISAERGRIYGMVTPAKDRRGLTATLTVGEREFSYRLGRRGTVRFVSPSDASALLPCVSTARIGGREKDGTLEVTRIEVSHLPDPRKTDDPNLPRVLIIGDSISMNYNASLKGFLAGKANYHRIDGNAGPTSRGVTSVDLWLGPYHQKGLHWDAIQFNHGLHDLAKNADGTYLSDESQYKKNLEYIISRLKLTEAKLIWATTTPVPNDGGRGRKKGASKAYNAYAAEVLKNHPEVRVTDLYAVAISDAVSDEWRQGNNVHFGAEDSAALGKAAADGILAVLGQGK
;
A
#
# COMPACT_ATOMS: atom_id res chain seq x y z
N MET A 1 0.81 -4.11 71.54
CA MET A 1 -0.25 -3.32 70.88
C MET A 1 0.16 -3.12 69.43
N MET A 2 -0.77 -3.37 68.51
CA MET A 2 -0.55 -3.86 67.14
C MET A 2 0.11 -2.89 66.16
N LYS A 3 0.92 -3.48 65.26
CA LYS A 3 1.49 -2.95 64.03
C LYS A 3 0.40 -2.40 63.09
N ARG A 4 0.66 -1.29 62.40
CA ARG A 4 0.06 -0.97 61.09
C ARG A 4 1.12 -0.47 60.14
N THR A 5 1.71 -1.43 59.43
CA THR A 5 2.41 -1.26 58.16
C THR A 5 1.40 -0.73 57.15
N VAL A 6 1.63 0.46 56.59
CA VAL A 6 0.87 0.94 55.43
C VAL A 6 1.52 0.35 54.19
N LEU A 7 0.83 -0.63 53.61
CA LEU A 7 1.19 -1.29 52.37
C LEU A 7 1.00 -0.30 51.21
N ALA A 8 2.09 0.13 50.59
CA ALA A 8 2.05 0.82 49.30
C ALA A 8 1.67 -0.21 48.23
N GLY A 9 0.40 -0.24 47.84
CA GLY A 9 -0.08 -1.05 46.73
C GLY A 9 0.45 -0.51 45.42
N LEU A 10 1.52 -1.11 44.90
CA LEU A 10 1.79 -1.10 43.47
C LEU A 10 0.62 -1.83 42.80
N LEU A 11 -0.29 -1.08 42.17
CA LEU A 11 -1.17 -1.63 41.13
C LEU A 11 -0.28 -1.93 39.92
N ALA A 12 0.36 -3.10 39.93
CA ALA A 12 0.77 -3.76 38.72
C ALA A 12 -0.52 -4.18 38.00
N LEU A 13 -1.03 -3.30 37.13
CA LEU A 13 -1.97 -3.67 36.10
C LEU A 13 -1.24 -4.65 35.19
N GLY A 14 -1.40 -5.93 35.51
CA GLY A 14 -0.90 -7.02 34.71
C GLY A 14 -1.38 -6.82 33.28
N LEU A 15 -0.44 -6.81 32.35
CA LEU A 15 -0.72 -7.16 30.97
C LEU A 15 -1.46 -8.48 31.03
N SER A 16 -2.78 -8.43 30.85
CA SER A 16 -3.53 -9.60 30.41
C SER A 16 -2.93 -9.95 29.06
N ALA A 17 -2.08 -10.97 29.07
CA ALA A 17 -1.74 -11.73 27.88
C ALA A 17 -3.07 -12.25 27.34
N VAL A 18 -3.69 -11.48 26.46
CA VAL A 18 -4.60 -12.03 25.48
C VAL A 18 -3.72 -12.99 24.70
N VAL A 19 -3.84 -14.27 25.04
CA VAL A 19 -3.42 -15.34 24.13
C VAL A 19 -4.36 -15.20 22.95
N SER A 20 -4.03 -14.26 22.06
CA SER A 20 -4.60 -14.21 20.73
C SER A 20 -4.27 -15.57 20.14
N THR A 21 -5.28 -16.37 19.86
CA THR A 21 -5.14 -17.39 18.83
C THR A 21 -4.79 -16.61 17.58
N ALA A 22 -3.49 -16.44 17.33
CA ALA A 22 -2.98 -15.62 16.24
C ALA A 22 -3.82 -15.93 15.01
N ALA A 23 -4.52 -14.92 14.49
CA ALA A 23 -5.41 -15.15 13.37
C ALA A 23 -4.64 -15.92 12.29
N GLU A 24 -5.26 -16.96 11.71
CA GLU A 24 -4.54 -17.81 10.76
C GLU A 24 -4.42 -17.12 9.41
N VAL A 25 -3.22 -17.18 8.84
CA VAL A 25 -2.95 -16.63 7.50
C VAL A 25 -3.73 -17.41 6.47
N ARG A 26 -4.46 -16.67 5.62
CA ARG A 26 -5.24 -17.26 4.53
C ARG A 26 -4.39 -17.51 3.28
N ASN A 27 -4.81 -18.47 2.47
CA ASN A 27 -4.19 -18.71 1.19
C ASN A 27 -4.25 -17.45 0.30
N GLY A 28 -3.11 -17.06 -0.28
CA GLY A 28 -2.99 -15.86 -1.10
C GLY A 28 -2.82 -14.56 -0.31
N ALA A 29 -2.76 -14.60 1.03
CA ALA A 29 -2.45 -13.44 1.85
C ALA A 29 -1.12 -12.81 1.42
N ARG A 30 -1.05 -11.47 1.44
CA ARG A 30 0.14 -10.72 1.07
C ARG A 30 0.35 -9.59 2.06
N GLY A 31 1.57 -9.46 2.57
CA GLY A 31 1.89 -8.45 3.56
C GLY A 31 3.38 -8.17 3.67
N LEU A 32 3.72 -7.23 4.53
CA LEU A 32 5.10 -6.93 4.93
C LEU A 32 5.61 -8.02 5.87
N VAL A 33 6.83 -8.49 5.64
CA VAL A 33 7.54 -9.42 6.53
C VAL A 33 8.06 -8.63 7.72
N TYR A 34 7.86 -9.13 8.94
CA TYR A 34 8.22 -8.43 10.16
C TYR A 34 9.21 -9.23 11.02
N GLU A 35 8.84 -9.66 12.22
CA GLU A 35 9.63 -10.54 13.08
C GLU A 35 9.90 -11.85 12.34
N VAL A 36 11.16 -12.18 12.06
CA VAL A 36 11.56 -13.43 11.38
C VAL A 36 12.40 -14.25 12.35
N ASP A 37 12.00 -15.50 12.56
CA ASP A 37 12.78 -16.50 13.28
C ASP A 37 12.98 -17.71 12.35
N THR A 38 14.15 -17.73 11.71
CA THR A 38 14.48 -18.81 10.76
C THR A 38 14.74 -20.14 11.45
N ALA A 39 15.12 -20.14 12.74
CA ALA A 39 15.34 -21.37 13.51
C ALA A 39 14.00 -22.01 13.88
N ALA A 40 13.03 -21.20 14.32
CA ALA A 40 11.66 -21.64 14.58
C ALA A 40 10.81 -21.80 13.30
N LYS A 41 11.35 -21.41 12.13
CA LYS A 41 10.66 -21.44 10.83
C LYS A 41 9.35 -20.67 10.83
N GLU A 42 9.37 -19.48 11.42
CA GLU A 42 8.20 -18.62 11.48
C GLU A 42 8.54 -17.15 11.26
N PHE A 43 7.54 -16.39 10.83
CA PHE A 43 7.62 -14.94 10.79
C PHE A 43 6.25 -14.29 10.94
N THR A 44 6.23 -13.01 11.29
CA THR A 44 5.01 -12.21 11.33
C THR A 44 4.75 -11.55 9.97
N LEU A 45 3.55 -11.76 9.42
CA LEU A 45 3.05 -11.11 8.21
C LEU A 45 2.10 -9.97 8.61
N LEU A 46 2.50 -8.73 8.36
CA LEU A 46 1.66 -7.55 8.52
C LEU A 46 0.89 -7.28 7.22
N THR A 47 -0.44 -7.37 7.23
CA THR A 47 -1.30 -7.21 6.04
C THR A 47 -2.55 -6.38 6.34
N THR A 48 -3.28 -5.96 5.31
CA THR A 48 -4.61 -5.38 5.51
C THR A 48 -5.60 -6.41 6.07
N THR A 49 -6.55 -5.95 6.87
CA THR A 49 -7.65 -6.77 7.41
C THR A 49 -8.97 -6.58 6.64
N ALA A 50 -9.96 -7.42 6.93
CA ALA A 50 -11.33 -7.15 6.51
C ALA A 50 -11.91 -6.00 7.35
N TYR A 51 -12.68 -5.12 6.71
CA TYR A 51 -13.36 -4.05 7.43
C TYR A 51 -14.57 -4.61 8.18
N ASP A 52 -14.66 -4.29 9.46
CA ASP A 52 -15.79 -4.60 10.33
C ASP A 52 -16.11 -3.34 11.15
N PRO A 53 -17.26 -2.68 10.90
CA PRO A 53 -17.60 -1.42 11.54
C PRO A 53 -17.85 -1.55 13.06
N GLU A 54 -18.22 -2.75 13.52
CA GLU A 54 -18.49 -3.03 14.94
C GLU A 54 -17.24 -3.60 15.66
N GLN A 55 -16.33 -4.22 14.90
CA GLN A 55 -15.09 -4.80 15.43
C GLN A 55 -13.87 -4.23 14.71
N MET A 56 -13.66 -2.91 14.83
CA MET A 56 -12.46 -2.25 14.35
C MET A 56 -11.22 -2.77 15.11
N GLY A 57 -10.08 -2.85 14.43
CA GLY A 57 -8.82 -3.28 15.06
C GLY A 57 -8.60 -4.79 15.18
N LYS A 58 -9.20 -5.59 14.28
CA LYS A 58 -8.81 -7.00 14.11
C LYS A 58 -7.29 -7.11 13.92
N GLU A 59 -6.71 -8.18 14.46
CA GLU A 59 -5.29 -8.48 14.35
C GLU A 59 -4.87 -8.50 12.88
N ASN A 60 -3.88 -7.67 12.55
CA ASN A 60 -3.35 -7.51 11.20
C ASN A 60 -1.92 -8.04 11.05
N ARG A 61 -1.40 -8.60 12.14
CA ARG A 61 -0.12 -9.27 12.26
C ARG A 61 -0.40 -10.75 12.44
N PHE A 62 -0.11 -11.53 11.42
CA PHE A 62 -0.44 -12.94 11.41
C PHE A 62 0.85 -13.75 11.46
N ARG A 63 0.93 -14.72 12.36
CA ARG A 63 2.08 -15.61 12.42
C ARG A 63 2.02 -16.62 11.29
N VAL A 64 3.02 -16.62 10.43
CA VAL A 64 3.22 -17.60 9.37
C VAL A 64 4.25 -18.63 9.85
N ARG A 65 3.89 -19.90 9.85
CA ARG A 65 4.83 -21.01 10.05
C ARG A 65 5.08 -21.72 8.73
N TYR A 66 6.33 -22.09 8.46
CA TYR A 66 6.72 -22.82 7.27
C TYR A 66 7.55 -24.06 7.64
N SER A 67 7.80 -24.92 6.66
CA SER A 67 8.55 -26.17 6.83
C SER A 67 9.68 -26.28 5.82
N ASP A 68 10.49 -27.32 5.93
CA ASP A 68 11.55 -27.61 4.93
C ASP A 68 10.99 -27.96 3.55
N LYS A 69 9.69 -28.27 3.46
CA LYS A 69 9.00 -28.53 2.19
C LYS A 69 8.44 -27.25 1.56
N THR A 70 8.45 -26.13 2.27
CA THR A 70 7.91 -24.86 1.78
C THR A 70 8.84 -24.30 0.72
N VAL A 71 8.31 -24.06 -0.48
CA VAL A 71 9.08 -23.51 -1.61
C VAL A 71 9.16 -21.99 -1.49
N PHE A 72 10.37 -21.47 -1.41
CA PHE A 72 10.62 -20.02 -1.44
C PHE A 72 10.96 -19.58 -2.87
N THR A 73 10.37 -18.46 -3.28
CA THR A 73 10.68 -17.80 -4.55
C THR A 73 10.95 -16.33 -4.30
N LEU A 74 12.06 -15.81 -4.82
CA LEU A 74 12.34 -14.38 -4.83
C LEU A 74 11.81 -13.78 -6.14
N VAL A 75 11.01 -12.72 -6.03
CA VAL A 75 10.35 -12.05 -7.14
C VAL A 75 10.74 -10.60 -7.22
N LYS A 76 11.39 -10.23 -8.32
CA LYS A 76 11.65 -8.84 -8.72
C LYS A 76 10.63 -8.42 -9.76
N THR A 77 9.97 -7.28 -9.56
CA THR A 77 8.95 -6.76 -10.49
C THR A 77 9.45 -5.51 -11.20
N GLU A 78 9.35 -5.50 -12.52
CA GLU A 78 9.76 -4.41 -13.40
C GLU A 78 8.59 -3.93 -14.26
N ARG A 79 8.76 -2.75 -14.88
CA ARG A 79 7.74 -2.13 -15.76
C ARG A 79 7.99 -2.34 -17.25
N ASN A 80 9.09 -2.99 -17.60
CA ASN A 80 9.51 -3.23 -18.97
C ASN A 80 10.41 -4.49 -19.02
N LEU A 81 10.77 -4.88 -20.23
CA LEU A 81 11.58 -6.04 -20.58
C LEU A 81 13.08 -5.70 -20.66
N LEU A 82 13.53 -4.50 -20.26
CA LEU A 82 14.92 -4.07 -20.45
C LEU A 82 15.94 -4.92 -19.68
N HIS A 83 15.49 -5.58 -18.60
CA HIS A 83 16.33 -6.50 -17.82
C HIS A 83 16.24 -7.96 -18.29
N VAL A 84 15.44 -8.26 -19.31
CA VAL A 84 15.43 -9.58 -19.93
C VAL A 84 16.66 -9.67 -20.86
N PRO A 85 17.51 -10.68 -20.72
CA PRO A 85 18.65 -10.88 -21.62
C PRO A 85 18.23 -10.96 -23.09
N ALA A 86 18.99 -10.29 -23.95
CA ALA A 86 18.69 -10.21 -25.39
C ALA A 86 18.88 -11.56 -26.12
N GLU A 87 19.58 -12.51 -25.52
CA GLU A 87 19.88 -13.82 -26.13
C GLU A 87 18.66 -14.76 -26.22
N GLY A 88 17.49 -14.34 -25.72
CA GLY A 88 16.21 -14.89 -26.13
C GLY A 88 15.94 -16.33 -25.69
N ARG A 89 16.28 -16.68 -24.43
CA ARG A 89 16.16 -18.05 -23.93
C ARG A 89 15.65 -18.18 -22.50
N ASP A 90 15.01 -17.13 -21.97
CA ASP A 90 14.35 -17.29 -20.67
C ASP A 90 12.99 -17.95 -20.85
N ALA A 91 12.74 -18.95 -20.00
CA ALA A 91 11.42 -19.53 -19.86
C ALA A 91 10.48 -18.45 -19.32
N VAL A 92 9.32 -18.31 -19.94
CA VAL A 92 8.29 -17.40 -19.48
C VAL A 92 6.99 -18.11 -19.21
N ALA A 93 6.22 -17.55 -18.29
CA ALA A 93 4.83 -17.89 -18.10
C ALA A 93 3.97 -16.63 -18.18
N PHE A 94 2.83 -16.73 -18.85
CA PHE A 94 1.82 -15.69 -18.83
C PHE A 94 0.44 -16.31 -18.75
N TYR A 95 -0.53 -15.52 -18.29
CA TYR A 95 -1.91 -15.97 -18.14
C TYR A 95 -2.77 -15.39 -19.26
N LEU A 96 -3.45 -16.25 -20.01
CA LEU A 96 -4.53 -15.88 -20.93
C LEU A 96 -5.70 -16.84 -20.73
N LYS A 97 -6.92 -16.30 -20.82
CA LYS A 97 -8.10 -17.14 -20.96
C LYS A 97 -8.05 -17.88 -22.30
N LYS A 98 -8.76 -19.01 -22.38
CA LYS A 98 -8.79 -19.85 -23.57
C LYS A 98 -9.15 -19.06 -24.84
N GLU A 99 -10.13 -18.16 -24.72
CA GLU A 99 -10.60 -17.33 -25.83
C GLU A 99 -9.56 -16.26 -26.24
N GLU A 100 -8.86 -15.68 -25.26
CA GLU A 100 -7.78 -14.72 -25.51
C GLU A 100 -6.59 -15.38 -26.20
N PHE A 101 -6.30 -16.63 -25.84
CA PHE A 101 -5.25 -17.41 -26.49
C PHE A 101 -5.64 -17.83 -27.91
N ALA A 102 -6.87 -18.32 -28.12
CA ALA A 102 -7.36 -18.64 -29.47
C ALA A 102 -7.28 -17.42 -30.41
N LYS A 103 -7.62 -16.23 -29.90
CA LYS A 103 -7.45 -14.97 -30.65
C LYS A 103 -5.98 -14.63 -30.91
N ALA A 104 -5.09 -14.90 -29.96
CA ALA A 104 -3.66 -14.72 -30.18
C ALA A 104 -3.13 -15.67 -31.27
N GLU A 105 -3.64 -16.91 -31.32
CA GLU A 105 -3.33 -17.90 -32.35
C GLU A 105 -3.81 -17.50 -33.74
N GLU A 106 -4.98 -16.85 -33.85
CA GLU A 106 -5.47 -16.33 -35.12
C GLU A 106 -4.67 -15.10 -35.58
N THR A 107 -4.35 -14.19 -34.66
CA THR A 107 -3.78 -12.87 -35.00
C THR A 107 -2.24 -12.82 -34.96
N GLY A 108 -1.59 -13.83 -34.39
CA GLY A 108 -0.15 -13.83 -34.12
C GLY A 108 0.29 -12.81 -33.07
N LYS A 109 -0.65 -12.24 -32.28
CA LYS A 109 -0.39 -11.13 -31.34
C LYS A 109 -0.79 -11.47 -29.92
N VAL A 110 0.12 -11.24 -28.98
CA VAL A 110 -0.12 -11.43 -27.54
C VAL A 110 0.05 -10.10 -26.82
N THR A 111 -0.88 -9.78 -25.93
CA THR A 111 -0.76 -8.64 -25.01
C THR A 111 -1.20 -9.07 -23.63
N THR A 112 -0.34 -8.89 -22.63
CA THR A 112 -0.64 -9.31 -21.25
C THR A 112 -0.44 -8.17 -20.27
N ARG A 113 -1.12 -8.26 -19.11
CA ARG A 113 -0.85 -7.39 -17.97
C ARG A 113 0.36 -7.84 -17.16
N THR A 114 0.66 -9.13 -17.18
CA THR A 114 1.76 -9.71 -16.44
C THR A 114 2.48 -10.73 -17.31
N LEU A 115 3.80 -10.67 -17.31
CA LEU A 115 4.69 -11.68 -17.86
C LEU A 115 5.61 -12.13 -16.73
N GLU A 116 5.70 -13.43 -16.45
CA GLU A 116 6.64 -13.99 -15.48
C GLU A 116 7.84 -14.56 -16.24
N ILE A 117 9.04 -14.10 -15.88
CA ILE A 117 10.32 -14.68 -16.30
C ILE A 117 10.68 -15.71 -15.25
N LEU A 118 10.80 -16.96 -15.66
CA LEU A 118 11.08 -18.09 -14.79
C LEU A 118 12.57 -18.42 -14.82
N PRO A 119 13.11 -18.99 -13.74
CA PRO A 119 14.50 -19.43 -13.76
C PRO A 119 14.63 -20.52 -14.83
N THR A 120 15.60 -20.36 -15.74
CA THR A 120 15.98 -21.38 -16.71
C THR A 120 16.66 -22.52 -15.96
N CYS A 121 15.88 -23.36 -15.28
CA CYS A 121 16.40 -24.59 -14.71
C CYS A 121 16.90 -25.43 -15.89
N GLY A 122 18.22 -25.56 -16.00
CA GLY A 122 18.85 -26.45 -16.96
C GLY A 122 18.19 -27.83 -16.88
N ARG A 123 17.71 -28.33 -18.02
CA ARG A 123 16.96 -29.60 -18.20
C ARG A 123 15.53 -29.61 -17.65
N GLN A 124 14.65 -28.92 -18.37
CA GLN A 124 13.46 -29.46 -19.03
C GLN A 124 12.78 -28.20 -19.59
N LYS A 125 12.82 -27.94 -20.90
CA LYS A 125 11.66 -28.17 -21.78
C LYS A 125 10.53 -28.93 -21.07
N GLN A 126 9.99 -28.39 -19.97
CA GLN A 126 8.66 -28.77 -19.52
C GLN A 126 7.80 -28.49 -20.74
N GLU A 127 7.14 -29.53 -21.22
CA GLU A 127 6.18 -29.41 -22.31
C GLU A 127 5.38 -28.14 -22.09
N ILE A 128 5.38 -27.29 -23.10
CA ILE A 128 4.66 -26.03 -23.09
C ILE A 128 3.18 -26.39 -22.96
N SER A 129 2.71 -26.46 -21.72
CA SER A 129 1.42 -26.98 -21.33
C SER A 129 0.52 -25.81 -20.95
N ALA A 130 -0.59 -25.66 -21.65
CA ALA A 130 -1.64 -24.71 -21.33
C ALA A 130 -2.45 -25.20 -20.11
N GLU A 131 -1.83 -25.31 -18.95
CA GLU A 131 -2.51 -25.74 -17.73
C GLU A 131 -3.17 -24.57 -17.01
N ARG A 132 -4.48 -24.70 -16.75
CA ARG A 132 -5.27 -23.75 -15.93
C ARG A 132 -5.18 -22.29 -16.40
N GLY A 133 -5.02 -22.05 -17.70
CA GLY A 133 -4.92 -20.71 -18.30
C GLY A 133 -3.54 -20.06 -18.19
N ARG A 134 -2.52 -20.79 -17.71
CA ARG A 134 -1.11 -20.39 -17.84
C ARG A 134 -0.52 -21.00 -19.11
N ILE A 135 0.16 -20.16 -19.88
CA ILE A 135 0.87 -20.53 -21.09
C ILE A 135 2.35 -20.32 -20.83
N TYR A 136 3.14 -21.30 -21.22
CA TYR A 136 4.59 -21.27 -21.11
C TYR A 136 5.22 -21.04 -22.48
N GLY A 137 6.41 -20.46 -22.51
CA GLY A 137 7.12 -20.23 -23.76
C GLY A 137 8.49 -19.66 -23.52
N MET A 138 9.09 -19.16 -24.58
CA MET A 138 10.34 -18.41 -24.56
C MET A 138 10.05 -16.95 -24.91
N VAL A 139 10.80 -16.02 -24.32
CA VAL A 139 10.74 -14.61 -24.68
C VAL A 139 12.06 -14.13 -25.26
N THR A 140 11.98 -13.37 -26.33
CA THR A 140 13.10 -12.61 -26.88
C THR A 140 12.73 -11.13 -26.91
N PRO A 141 13.29 -10.30 -26.00
CA PRO A 141 12.93 -8.88 -25.93
C PRO A 141 13.42 -8.14 -27.19
N ALA A 142 12.57 -7.25 -27.71
CA ALA A 142 12.98 -6.39 -28.82
C ALA A 142 13.91 -5.28 -28.32
N LYS A 143 14.79 -4.79 -29.21
CA LYS A 143 15.67 -3.64 -28.94
C LYS A 143 14.91 -2.30 -29.06
N ASP A 144 13.81 -2.16 -28.34
CA ASP A 144 13.01 -0.93 -28.32
C ASP A 144 13.33 -0.07 -27.09
N ARG A 145 13.36 1.25 -27.25
CA ARG A 145 13.76 2.19 -26.18
C ARG A 145 12.92 2.08 -24.91
N ARG A 146 11.65 1.65 -25.02
CA ARG A 146 10.74 1.54 -23.87
C ARG A 146 10.74 0.13 -23.26
N GLY A 147 11.36 -0.85 -23.92
CA GLY A 147 11.37 -2.27 -23.53
C GLY A 147 9.97 -2.85 -23.40
N LEU A 148 9.04 -2.54 -24.31
CA LEU A 148 7.64 -2.98 -24.19
C LEU A 148 7.27 -4.10 -25.15
N THR A 149 8.16 -4.47 -26.06
CA THR A 149 7.87 -5.47 -27.10
C THR A 149 8.86 -6.63 -27.06
N ALA A 150 8.40 -7.80 -27.52
CA ALA A 150 9.19 -9.01 -27.63
C ALA A 150 8.62 -9.93 -28.71
N THR A 151 9.38 -10.96 -29.05
CA THR A 151 8.86 -12.18 -29.68
C THR A 151 8.61 -13.21 -28.58
N LEU A 152 7.45 -13.86 -28.59
CA LEU A 152 7.15 -15.02 -27.76
C LEU A 152 7.12 -16.28 -28.60
N THR A 153 7.81 -17.32 -28.17
CA THR A 153 7.79 -18.64 -28.81
C THR A 153 7.08 -19.63 -27.91
N VAL A 154 5.95 -20.19 -28.37
CA VAL A 154 5.12 -21.15 -27.65
C VAL A 154 5.01 -22.40 -28.52
N GLY A 155 5.63 -23.51 -28.09
CA GLY A 155 5.84 -24.67 -28.95
C GLY A 155 6.70 -24.30 -30.16
N GLU A 156 6.18 -24.55 -31.36
CA GLU A 156 6.82 -24.19 -32.64
C GLU A 156 6.31 -22.85 -33.21
N ARG A 157 5.38 -22.19 -32.51
CA ARG A 157 4.72 -20.96 -32.99
C ARG A 157 5.38 -19.72 -32.38
N GLU A 158 5.52 -18.68 -33.20
CA GLU A 158 5.98 -17.37 -32.77
C GLU A 158 4.84 -16.34 -32.76
N PHE A 159 4.89 -15.44 -31.77
CA PHE A 159 3.92 -14.38 -31.57
C PHE A 159 4.63 -13.06 -31.37
N SER A 160 4.10 -11.99 -31.96
CA SER A 160 4.46 -10.63 -31.57
C SER A 160 3.85 -10.34 -30.19
N TYR A 161 4.70 -9.94 -29.25
CA TYR A 161 4.28 -9.61 -27.89
C TYR A 161 4.39 -8.12 -27.59
N ARG A 162 3.42 -7.64 -26.81
CA ARG A 162 3.45 -6.31 -26.20
C ARG A 162 3.05 -6.38 -24.74
N LEU A 163 3.83 -5.75 -23.87
CA LEU A 163 3.42 -5.50 -22.49
C LEU A 163 2.31 -4.46 -22.45
N GLY A 164 1.18 -4.82 -21.85
CA GLY A 164 0.00 -3.98 -21.79
C GLY A 164 0.21 -2.67 -21.01
N ARG A 165 -0.73 -1.73 -21.14
CA ARG A 165 -0.72 -0.47 -20.38
C ARG A 165 -0.81 -0.78 -18.87
N ARG A 166 0.18 -0.31 -18.09
CA ARG A 166 0.43 -0.64 -16.67
C ARG A 166 0.84 -2.09 -16.41
N GLY A 167 1.28 -2.81 -17.44
CA GLY A 167 1.78 -4.16 -17.30
C GLY A 167 3.06 -4.23 -16.46
N THR A 168 3.38 -5.44 -16.00
CA THR A 168 4.57 -5.74 -15.21
C THR A 168 5.27 -6.99 -15.69
N VAL A 169 6.59 -7.01 -15.57
CA VAL A 169 7.42 -8.20 -15.79
C VAL A 169 7.91 -8.67 -14.41
N ARG A 170 7.66 -9.94 -14.07
CA ARG A 170 8.02 -10.54 -12.78
C ARG A 170 9.15 -11.54 -13.01
N PHE A 171 10.35 -11.21 -12.56
CA PHE A 171 11.48 -12.12 -12.56
C PHE A 171 11.41 -12.98 -11.31
N VAL A 172 11.16 -14.26 -11.50
CA VAL A 172 11.01 -15.26 -10.43
C VAL A 172 12.31 -16.06 -10.37
N SER A 173 12.81 -16.30 -9.16
CA SER A 173 14.01 -17.12 -8.93
C SER A 173 13.82 -18.01 -7.70
N PRO A 174 14.44 -19.20 -7.64
CA PRO A 174 14.45 -20.02 -6.44
C PRO A 174 15.14 -19.25 -5.30
N SER A 175 14.70 -19.48 -4.08
CA SER A 175 15.25 -18.85 -2.88
C SER A 175 15.04 -19.77 -1.68
N ASP A 176 15.45 -19.31 -0.50
CA ASP A 176 15.14 -19.89 0.79
C ASP A 176 14.67 -18.83 1.79
N ALA A 177 14.57 -19.20 3.07
CA ALA A 177 14.13 -18.33 4.16
C ALA A 177 15.04 -17.11 4.39
N SER A 178 16.29 -17.11 3.92
CA SER A 178 17.19 -15.95 4.01
C SER A 178 16.67 -14.74 3.22
N ALA A 179 15.76 -14.94 2.26
CA ALA A 179 15.12 -13.84 1.55
C ALA A 179 14.10 -13.06 2.41
N LEU A 180 13.63 -13.61 3.54
CA LEU A 180 12.73 -12.95 4.48
C LEU A 180 13.50 -11.85 5.24
N LEU A 181 13.75 -10.73 4.56
CA LEU A 181 14.37 -9.58 5.19
C LEU A 181 13.31 -8.83 6.01
N PRO A 182 13.42 -8.77 7.34
CA PRO A 182 12.48 -8.05 8.18
C PRO A 182 12.30 -6.63 7.67
N CYS A 183 11.05 -6.20 7.52
CA CYS A 183 10.65 -4.82 7.34
C CYS A 183 11.01 -4.19 5.98
N VAL A 184 11.79 -4.90 5.15
CA VAL A 184 12.17 -4.50 3.79
C VAL A 184 11.88 -5.60 2.77
N SER A 185 10.96 -6.50 3.10
CA SER A 185 10.42 -7.48 2.16
C SER A 185 8.92 -7.66 2.36
N THR A 186 8.22 -7.96 1.27
CA THR A 186 6.84 -8.44 1.29
C THR A 186 6.82 -9.93 0.98
N ALA A 187 5.87 -10.64 1.56
CA ALA A 187 5.62 -12.04 1.27
C ALA A 187 4.18 -12.22 0.78
N ARG A 188 4.00 -13.11 -0.21
CA ARG A 188 2.70 -13.68 -0.59
C ARG A 188 2.71 -15.16 -0.24
N ILE A 189 1.74 -15.57 0.56
CA ILE A 189 1.64 -16.91 1.13
C ILE A 189 0.74 -17.76 0.25
N GLY A 190 1.23 -18.93 -0.13
CA GLY A 190 0.49 -19.94 -0.87
C GLY A 190 0.48 -21.25 -0.09
N GLY A 191 -0.67 -21.92 -0.09
CA GLY A 191 -0.81 -23.15 0.68
C GLY A 191 -2.03 -23.97 0.31
N ARG A 192 -2.20 -25.06 1.05
CA ARG A 192 -3.41 -25.89 1.02
C ARG A 192 -4.14 -25.70 2.34
N GLU A 193 -5.42 -25.37 2.24
CA GLU A 193 -6.28 -25.33 3.42
C GLU A 193 -6.64 -26.77 3.81
N LYS A 194 -6.47 -27.08 5.09
CA LYS A 194 -6.82 -28.38 5.68
C LYS A 194 -7.34 -28.16 7.09
N ASP A 195 -8.56 -28.60 7.35
CA ASP A 195 -9.21 -28.57 8.66
C ASP A 195 -9.21 -27.16 9.31
N GLY A 196 -9.41 -26.12 8.49
CA GLY A 196 -9.39 -24.72 8.91
C GLY A 196 -8.00 -24.07 8.93
N THR A 197 -6.92 -24.87 8.90
CA THR A 197 -5.53 -24.41 8.93
C THR A 197 -4.91 -24.30 7.54
N LEU A 198 -3.96 -23.39 7.36
CA LEU A 198 -3.19 -23.29 6.10
C LEU A 198 -1.85 -24.02 6.23
N GLU A 199 -1.71 -25.13 5.49
CA GLU A 199 -0.39 -25.73 5.22
C GLU A 199 0.35 -24.83 4.21
N VAL A 200 1.35 -24.08 4.66
CA VAL A 200 2.14 -23.18 3.81
C VAL A 200 3.08 -23.98 2.91
N THR A 201 2.74 -24.08 1.62
CA THR A 201 3.53 -24.82 0.63
C THR A 201 4.43 -23.92 -0.21
N ARG A 202 4.11 -22.62 -0.31
CA ARG A 202 4.89 -21.64 -1.08
C ARG A 202 4.94 -20.29 -0.39
N ILE A 203 6.10 -19.65 -0.40
CA ILE A 203 6.29 -18.26 -0.02
C ILE A 203 6.94 -17.52 -1.19
N GLU A 204 6.25 -16.53 -1.73
CA GLU A 204 6.81 -15.61 -2.72
C GLU A 204 7.25 -14.33 -2.03
N VAL A 205 8.55 -14.03 -2.08
CA VAL A 205 9.15 -12.88 -1.42
C VAL A 205 9.50 -11.83 -2.46
N SER A 206 9.21 -10.55 -2.17
CA SER A 206 9.71 -9.41 -2.94
C SER A 206 10.38 -8.42 -2.01
N HIS A 207 11.62 -8.05 -2.30
CA HIS A 207 12.32 -7.01 -1.55
C HIS A 207 11.76 -5.63 -1.90
N LEU A 208 11.63 -4.80 -0.86
CA LEU A 208 11.29 -3.39 -0.98
C LEU A 208 12.58 -2.56 -0.93
N PRO A 209 12.58 -1.35 -1.53
CA PRO A 209 13.63 -0.39 -1.26
C PRO A 209 13.76 -0.14 0.24
N ASP A 210 14.98 -0.20 0.77
CA ASP A 210 15.24 0.10 2.18
C ASP A 210 15.46 1.62 2.33
N PRO A 211 14.50 2.36 2.92
CA PRO A 211 14.62 3.81 3.01
C PRO A 211 15.81 4.24 3.87
N ARG A 212 16.33 3.39 4.76
CA ARG A 212 17.54 3.70 5.55
C ARG A 212 18.80 3.86 4.71
N LYS A 213 18.79 3.36 3.47
CA LYS A 213 19.90 3.49 2.53
C LYS A 213 19.80 4.74 1.64
N THR A 214 18.61 5.34 1.56
CA THR A 214 18.31 6.43 0.63
C THR A 214 17.93 7.73 1.33
N ASP A 215 17.41 7.65 2.55
CA ASP A 215 17.08 8.81 3.37
C ASP A 215 18.34 9.52 3.83
N ASP A 216 18.28 10.86 3.89
CA ASP A 216 19.31 11.64 4.57
C ASP A 216 19.16 11.45 6.08
N PRO A 217 20.15 10.87 6.78
CA PRO A 217 20.04 10.59 8.21
C PRO A 217 19.90 11.84 9.08
N ASN A 218 20.17 13.04 8.55
CA ASN A 218 20.04 14.31 9.27
C ASN A 218 18.68 14.99 9.08
N LEU A 219 17.81 14.45 8.22
CA LEU A 219 16.50 15.04 7.95
C LEU A 219 15.37 14.21 8.59
N PRO A 220 14.31 14.88 9.09
CA PRO A 220 13.15 14.19 9.64
C PRO A 220 12.42 13.38 8.56
N ARG A 221 11.81 12.26 8.95
CA ARG A 221 10.99 11.38 8.11
C ARG A 221 9.52 11.76 8.19
N VAL A 222 8.90 11.98 7.03
CA VAL A 222 7.50 12.40 6.92
C VAL A 222 6.71 11.38 6.11
N LEU A 223 5.59 10.91 6.66
CA LEU A 223 4.65 10.05 5.96
C LEU A 223 3.39 10.82 5.55
N ILE A 224 3.01 10.72 4.27
CA ILE A 224 1.73 11.22 3.75
C ILE A 224 0.76 10.05 3.55
N ILE A 225 -0.36 10.10 4.27
CA ILE A 225 -1.51 9.20 4.12
C ILE A 225 -2.65 9.99 3.49
N GLY A 226 -3.04 9.67 2.25
CA GLY A 226 -4.19 10.35 1.67
C GLY A 226 -4.66 9.74 0.36
N ASP A 227 -5.72 10.31 -0.18
CA ASP A 227 -6.39 9.83 -1.38
C ASP A 227 -5.77 10.40 -2.67
N SER A 228 -6.54 10.39 -3.77
CA SER A 228 -6.06 10.88 -5.05
C SER A 228 -5.72 12.37 -5.07
N ILE A 229 -6.22 13.18 -4.13
CA ILE A 229 -5.84 14.60 -4.04
C ILE A 229 -4.41 14.73 -3.54
N SER A 230 -3.99 13.93 -2.53
CA SER A 230 -2.59 13.96 -2.13
C SER A 230 -1.65 13.27 -3.13
N MET A 231 -2.17 12.43 -4.03
CA MET A 231 -1.42 12.00 -5.23
C MET A 231 -1.29 13.15 -6.25
N ASN A 232 -2.30 14.00 -6.37
CA ASN A 232 -2.35 15.12 -7.30
C ASN A 232 -1.31 16.19 -6.95
N TYR A 233 -1.16 16.54 -5.66
CA TYR A 233 -0.11 17.48 -5.20
C TYR A 233 1.20 16.79 -4.77
N ASN A 234 1.37 15.49 -5.03
CA ASN A 234 2.54 14.73 -4.57
C ASN A 234 3.87 15.31 -5.08
N ALA A 235 3.93 15.68 -6.36
CA ALA A 235 5.17 16.18 -6.97
C ALA A 235 5.59 17.54 -6.39
N SER A 236 4.63 18.47 -6.22
CA SER A 236 4.88 19.79 -5.65
C SER A 236 5.24 19.70 -4.16
N LEU A 237 4.48 18.92 -3.37
CA LEU A 237 4.78 18.70 -1.95
C LEU A 237 6.18 18.09 -1.75
N LYS A 238 6.53 17.06 -2.53
CA LYS A 238 7.88 16.48 -2.49
C LYS A 238 8.96 17.51 -2.84
N GLY A 239 8.69 18.38 -3.82
CA GLY A 239 9.60 19.47 -4.19
C GLY A 239 9.81 20.49 -3.06
N PHE A 240 8.74 20.93 -2.39
CA PHE A 240 8.83 21.91 -1.30
C PHE A 240 9.53 21.39 -0.03
N LEU A 241 9.50 20.07 0.18
CA LEU A 241 10.17 19.38 1.28
C LEU A 241 11.57 18.88 0.95
N ALA A 242 12.02 19.00 -0.31
CA ALA A 242 13.35 18.58 -0.73
C ALA A 242 14.44 19.30 0.10
N GLY A 243 15.39 18.53 0.64
CA GLY A 243 16.44 19.04 1.53
C GLY A 243 15.98 19.46 2.92
N LYS A 244 14.70 19.26 3.27
CA LYS A 244 14.13 19.62 4.60
C LYS A 244 13.54 18.42 5.33
N ALA A 245 13.07 17.42 4.60
CA ALA A 245 12.53 16.19 5.15
C ALA A 245 12.67 15.02 4.15
N ASN A 246 12.84 13.82 4.69
CA ASN A 246 12.70 12.57 3.94
C ASN A 246 11.22 12.31 3.67
N TYR A 247 10.81 12.57 2.43
CA TYR A 247 9.42 12.47 1.99
C TYR A 247 9.02 11.03 1.65
N HIS A 248 8.00 10.52 2.33
CA HIS A 248 7.38 9.23 2.05
C HIS A 248 5.86 9.38 1.89
N ARG A 249 5.25 8.54 1.06
CA ARG A 249 3.81 8.47 0.88
C ARG A 249 3.39 7.01 0.83
N ILE A 250 2.19 6.71 1.32
CA ILE A 250 1.62 5.38 1.14
C ILE A 250 1.53 5.00 -0.34
N ASP A 251 1.69 3.71 -0.62
CA ASP A 251 1.42 3.15 -1.94
C ASP A 251 -0.08 3.16 -2.24
N GLY A 252 -0.44 3.79 -3.37
CA GLY A 252 -1.82 3.87 -3.83
C GLY A 252 -2.66 4.96 -3.15
N ASN A 253 -3.97 4.75 -3.09
CA ASN A 253 -4.94 5.75 -2.62
C ASN A 253 -5.51 5.30 -1.27
N ALA A 254 -5.47 6.17 -0.25
CA ALA A 254 -5.97 5.87 1.10
C ALA A 254 -7.48 5.55 1.13
N GLY A 255 -8.25 6.06 0.16
CA GLY A 255 -9.67 5.77 0.01
C GLY A 255 -10.52 6.29 1.16
N PRO A 256 -11.70 5.69 1.39
CA PRO A 256 -12.56 6.07 2.51
C PRO A 256 -11.92 5.68 3.85
N THR A 257 -12.42 6.23 4.95
CA THR A 257 -11.96 5.91 6.31
C THR A 257 -12.00 4.41 6.63
N SER A 258 -12.95 3.65 6.07
CA SER A 258 -13.00 2.19 6.22
C SER A 258 -11.75 1.46 5.72
N ARG A 259 -11.11 2.00 4.66
CA ARG A 259 -9.81 1.51 4.20
C ARG A 259 -8.68 1.95 5.14
N GLY A 260 -8.78 3.13 5.73
CA GLY A 260 -7.88 3.57 6.79
C GLY A 260 -7.86 2.59 7.96
N VAL A 261 -9.04 2.20 8.45
CA VAL A 261 -9.18 1.21 9.53
C VAL A 261 -8.47 -0.11 9.20
N THR A 262 -8.59 -0.61 7.97
CA THR A 262 -7.99 -1.91 7.59
C THR A 262 -6.52 -1.85 7.24
N SER A 263 -5.96 -0.66 6.98
CA SER A 263 -4.64 -0.51 6.37
C SER A 263 -3.66 0.33 7.18
N VAL A 264 -4.11 1.08 8.20
CA VAL A 264 -3.28 2.06 8.91
C VAL A 264 -1.98 1.46 9.45
N ASP A 265 -2.01 0.30 10.10
CA ASP A 265 -0.77 -0.29 10.63
C ASP A 265 0.17 -0.77 9.52
N LEU A 266 -0.36 -1.25 8.40
CA LEU A 266 0.44 -1.60 7.22
C LEU A 266 1.11 -0.34 6.63
N TRP A 267 0.40 0.79 6.59
CA TRP A 267 0.93 2.07 6.10
C TRP A 267 1.99 2.66 7.02
N LEU A 268 1.79 2.55 8.34
CA LEU A 268 2.78 2.95 9.34
C LEU A 268 4.03 2.08 9.26
N GLY A 269 3.86 0.81 8.88
CA GLY A 269 4.95 -0.11 8.68
C GLY A 269 5.78 -0.33 9.97
N PRO A 270 7.09 -0.55 9.85
CA PRO A 270 7.99 -0.85 10.97
C PRO A 270 8.45 0.33 11.80
N TYR A 271 7.57 1.26 12.14
CA TYR A 271 7.98 2.53 12.74
C TYR A 271 8.76 2.40 14.07
N HIS A 272 8.61 1.30 14.81
CA HIS A 272 9.42 1.02 16.02
C HIS A 272 10.87 0.63 15.72
N GLN A 273 11.19 0.21 14.49
CA GLN A 273 12.55 -0.16 14.13
C GLN A 273 13.43 1.08 13.98
N LYS A 274 14.66 0.97 14.48
CA LYS A 274 15.66 2.03 14.36
C LYS A 274 15.83 2.46 12.89
N GLY A 275 15.70 3.75 12.65
CA GLY A 275 15.79 4.36 11.31
C GLY A 275 14.53 4.23 10.45
N LEU A 276 13.43 3.67 10.96
CA LEU A 276 12.15 3.57 10.24
C LEU A 276 10.99 4.34 10.90
N HIS A 277 11.25 5.05 12.00
CA HIS A 277 10.30 5.94 12.67
C HIS A 277 9.76 7.06 11.76
N TRP A 278 8.70 7.70 12.22
CA TRP A 278 8.09 8.87 11.59
C TRP A 278 8.20 10.06 12.54
N ASP A 279 8.74 11.18 12.06
CA ASP A 279 8.78 12.44 12.82
C ASP A 279 7.49 13.22 12.67
N ALA A 280 6.86 13.14 11.49
CA ALA A 280 5.53 13.68 11.25
C ALA A 280 4.71 12.80 10.30
N ILE A 281 3.40 12.80 10.51
CA ILE A 281 2.43 12.11 9.65
C ILE A 281 1.33 13.10 9.28
N GLN A 282 1.24 13.44 8.00
CA GLN A 282 0.09 14.15 7.45
C GLN A 282 -0.92 13.14 6.92
N PHE A 283 -2.16 13.22 7.38
CA PHE A 283 -3.22 12.29 6.98
C PHE A 283 -4.51 12.99 6.56
N ASN A 284 -5.25 12.38 5.64
CA ASN A 284 -6.57 12.81 5.19
C ASN A 284 -7.45 11.62 4.77
N HIS A 285 -8.73 11.70 5.14
CA HIS A 285 -9.83 10.88 4.59
C HIS A 285 -11.11 11.72 4.50
N GLY A 286 -11.83 11.65 3.39
CA GLY A 286 -13.15 12.29 3.32
C GLY A 286 -13.79 12.27 1.93
N LEU A 287 -13.08 12.62 0.86
CA LEU A 287 -13.71 12.66 -0.48
C LEU A 287 -14.23 11.29 -0.92
N HIS A 288 -13.60 10.21 -0.50
CA HIS A 288 -14.07 8.86 -0.79
C HIS A 288 -15.24 8.43 0.10
N ASP A 289 -15.32 8.90 1.34
CA ASP A 289 -16.45 8.69 2.24
C ASP A 289 -17.73 9.36 1.71
N LEU A 290 -17.58 10.48 0.99
CA LEU A 290 -18.66 11.17 0.26
C LEU A 290 -19.21 10.39 -0.95
N ALA A 291 -18.58 9.30 -1.36
CA ALA A 291 -19.15 8.48 -2.43
C ALA A 291 -20.41 7.77 -1.94
N LYS A 292 -21.35 7.49 -2.85
CA LYS A 292 -22.59 6.81 -2.52
C LYS A 292 -22.55 5.31 -2.86
N ASN A 293 -23.15 4.51 -1.99
CA ASN A 293 -23.55 3.13 -2.24
C ASN A 293 -24.64 3.05 -3.33
N ALA A 294 -24.93 1.85 -3.81
CA ALA A 294 -25.98 1.62 -4.82
C ALA A 294 -27.38 2.05 -4.35
N ASP A 295 -27.62 2.04 -3.02
CA ASP A 295 -28.85 2.50 -2.37
C ASP A 295 -28.89 4.02 -2.12
N GLY A 296 -27.84 4.76 -2.52
CA GLY A 296 -27.78 6.21 -2.38
C GLY A 296 -27.30 6.73 -1.03
N THR A 297 -27.00 5.85 -0.06
CA THR A 297 -26.35 6.19 1.21
C THR A 297 -24.87 6.50 1.02
N TYR A 298 -24.25 7.28 1.90
CA TYR A 298 -22.80 7.50 1.85
C TYR A 298 -22.05 6.22 2.26
N LEU A 299 -20.84 6.00 1.72
CA LEU A 299 -20.00 4.83 2.06
C LEU A 299 -19.70 4.76 3.57
N SER A 300 -19.68 5.90 4.25
CA SER A 300 -19.62 5.98 5.70
C SER A 300 -20.48 7.15 6.12
N ASP A 301 -21.55 6.89 6.88
CA ASP A 301 -22.34 7.95 7.49
C ASP A 301 -21.52 8.71 8.56
N GLU A 302 -22.11 9.75 9.13
CA GLU A 302 -21.45 10.59 10.13
C GLU A 302 -20.90 9.78 11.32
N SER A 303 -21.72 8.88 11.89
CA SER A 303 -21.36 8.09 13.07
C SER A 303 -20.19 7.17 12.75
N GLN A 304 -20.26 6.46 11.62
CA GLN A 304 -19.20 5.55 11.21
C GLN A 304 -17.93 6.29 10.80
N TYR A 305 -18.04 7.43 10.12
CA TYR A 305 -16.89 8.25 9.76
C TYR A 305 -16.13 8.72 11.01
N LYS A 306 -16.86 9.23 12.02
CA LYS A 306 -16.26 9.67 13.29
C LYS A 306 -15.57 8.51 14.02
N LYS A 307 -16.25 7.36 14.15
CA LYS A 307 -15.70 6.12 14.74
C LYS A 307 -14.41 5.67 14.02
N ASN A 308 -14.43 5.63 12.70
CA ASN A 308 -13.27 5.22 11.91
C ASN A 308 -12.10 6.20 12.07
N LEU A 309 -12.38 7.51 12.05
CA LEU A 309 -11.35 8.54 12.18
C LEU A 309 -10.69 8.51 13.56
N GLU A 310 -11.49 8.37 14.62
CA GLU A 310 -10.98 8.17 16.00
C GLU A 310 -10.05 6.95 16.07
N TYR A 311 -10.48 5.81 15.50
CA TYR A 311 -9.66 4.61 15.44
C TYR A 311 -8.34 4.87 14.69
N ILE A 312 -8.39 5.48 13.50
CA ILE A 312 -7.19 5.80 12.72
C ILE A 312 -6.23 6.67 13.54
N ILE A 313 -6.71 7.74 14.14
CA ILE A 313 -5.89 8.64 14.96
C ILE A 313 -5.26 7.88 16.14
N SER A 314 -6.02 7.00 16.81
CA SER A 314 -5.47 6.17 17.89
C SER A 314 -4.28 5.31 17.44
N ARG A 315 -4.32 4.77 16.22
CA ARG A 315 -3.22 3.98 15.64
C ARG A 315 -2.03 4.86 15.26
N LEU A 316 -2.28 6.03 14.66
CA LEU A 316 -1.23 6.99 14.31
C LEU A 316 -0.46 7.47 15.55
N LYS A 317 -1.15 7.69 16.67
CA LYS A 317 -0.53 8.12 17.93
C LYS A 317 0.48 7.13 18.50
N LEU A 318 0.33 5.83 18.23
CA LEU A 318 1.29 4.82 18.67
C LEU A 318 2.70 5.05 18.09
N THR A 319 2.80 5.80 17.00
CA THR A 319 4.09 6.17 16.39
C THR A 319 4.83 7.28 17.11
N GLU A 320 4.15 8.00 18.00
CA GLU A 320 4.64 9.23 18.65
C GLU A 320 5.02 10.37 17.67
N ALA A 321 4.72 10.20 16.38
CA ALA A 321 4.94 11.20 15.36
C ALA A 321 4.03 12.42 15.56
N LYS A 322 4.49 13.58 15.10
CA LYS A 322 3.65 14.79 15.06
C LYS A 322 2.56 14.61 14.01
N LEU A 323 1.31 14.64 14.44
CA LEU A 323 0.16 14.35 13.58
C LEU A 323 -0.41 15.64 12.97
N ILE A 324 -0.68 15.60 11.66
CA ILE A 324 -1.23 16.72 10.90
C ILE A 324 -2.47 16.24 10.14
N TRP A 325 -3.64 16.77 10.51
CA TRP A 325 -4.85 16.59 9.73
C TRP A 325 -4.87 17.57 8.56
N ALA A 326 -4.93 17.07 7.33
CA ALA A 326 -5.23 17.88 6.16
C ALA A 326 -6.74 17.83 5.89
N THR A 327 -7.42 18.98 5.92
CA THR A 327 -8.87 19.04 5.69
C THR A 327 -9.23 18.55 4.28
N THR A 328 -10.39 17.92 4.14
CA THR A 328 -10.92 17.46 2.85
C THR A 328 -11.19 18.65 1.94
N THR A 329 -10.72 18.64 0.70
CA THR A 329 -10.93 19.74 -0.26
C THR A 329 -12.39 19.82 -0.75
N PRO A 330 -12.83 20.96 -1.33
CA PRO A 330 -14.18 21.12 -1.87
C PRO A 330 -14.52 20.12 -2.98
N VAL A 331 -15.79 19.71 -3.03
CA VAL A 331 -16.40 19.21 -4.26
C VAL A 331 -16.90 20.44 -5.04
N PRO A 332 -16.25 20.83 -6.16
CA PRO A 332 -16.51 22.13 -6.80
C PRO A 332 -17.93 22.22 -7.36
N ASN A 333 -18.42 21.15 -7.98
CA ASN A 333 -19.80 21.00 -8.43
C ASN A 333 -20.25 19.54 -8.33
N ASP A 334 -21.56 19.30 -8.49
CA ASP A 334 -22.15 17.96 -8.53
C ASP A 334 -21.44 17.10 -9.59
N GLY A 335 -21.01 15.89 -9.21
CA GLY A 335 -20.12 15.13 -10.06
C GLY A 335 -20.11 13.63 -9.81
N GLY A 336 -19.10 12.98 -10.39
CA GLY A 336 -18.98 11.52 -10.38
C GLY A 336 -18.99 10.90 -8.98
N ARG A 337 -19.51 9.66 -8.91
CA ARG A 337 -19.67 8.87 -7.67
C ARG A 337 -20.70 9.41 -6.68
N GLY A 338 -21.66 10.22 -7.14
CA GLY A 338 -22.78 10.71 -6.33
C GLY A 338 -22.43 11.83 -5.36
N ARG A 339 -21.24 12.44 -5.52
CA ARG A 339 -20.77 13.56 -4.69
C ARG A 339 -21.52 14.83 -5.05
N LYS A 340 -21.95 15.55 -4.01
CA LYS A 340 -22.69 16.81 -4.13
C LYS A 340 -21.80 18.00 -3.81
N LYS A 341 -22.04 19.11 -4.51
CA LYS A 341 -21.37 20.39 -4.26
C LYS A 341 -21.46 20.74 -2.77
N GLY A 342 -20.33 21.11 -2.17
CA GLY A 342 -20.27 21.51 -0.76
C GLY A 342 -20.37 20.37 0.26
N ALA A 343 -20.57 19.11 -0.14
CA ALA A 343 -20.73 18.00 0.79
C ALA A 343 -19.49 17.76 1.67
N SER A 344 -18.30 18.14 1.21
CA SER A 344 -17.08 18.05 2.02
C SER A 344 -17.06 19.00 3.23
N LYS A 345 -17.88 20.06 3.26
CA LYS A 345 -18.01 20.92 4.44
C LYS A 345 -18.53 20.15 5.65
N ALA A 346 -19.53 19.28 5.45
CA ALA A 346 -20.09 18.47 6.53
C ALA A 346 -19.04 17.49 7.09
N TYR A 347 -18.27 16.83 6.22
CA TYR A 347 -17.22 15.91 6.66
C TYR A 347 -16.04 16.61 7.34
N ASN A 348 -15.69 17.83 6.93
CA ASN A 348 -14.72 18.64 7.67
C ASN A 348 -15.26 19.03 9.06
N ALA A 349 -16.56 19.31 9.20
CA ALA A 349 -17.17 19.53 10.50
C ALA A 349 -17.14 18.26 11.38
N TYR A 350 -17.44 17.09 10.81
CA TYR A 350 -17.36 15.81 11.52
C TYR A 350 -15.93 15.49 11.97
N ALA A 351 -14.95 15.72 11.09
CA ALA A 351 -13.53 15.56 11.44
C ALA A 351 -13.13 16.54 12.55
N ALA A 352 -13.57 17.80 12.48
CA ALA A 352 -13.30 18.79 13.51
C ALA A 352 -13.88 18.40 14.88
N GLU A 353 -15.04 17.75 14.91
CA GLU A 353 -15.60 17.21 16.16
C GLU A 353 -14.73 16.13 16.78
N VAL A 354 -14.21 15.19 15.98
CA VAL A 354 -13.26 14.16 16.45
C VAL A 354 -11.96 14.82 16.94
N LEU A 355 -11.43 15.77 16.18
CA LEU A 355 -10.17 16.46 16.51
C LEU A 355 -10.23 17.29 17.79
N LYS A 356 -11.42 17.67 18.29
CA LYS A 356 -11.56 18.31 19.62
C LYS A 356 -11.01 17.43 20.74
N ASN A 357 -11.08 16.10 20.59
CA ASN A 357 -10.52 15.13 21.55
C ASN A 357 -9.02 14.88 21.34
N HIS A 358 -8.41 15.52 20.34
CA HIS A 358 -7.02 15.35 19.94
C HIS A 358 -6.35 16.70 19.62
N PRO A 359 -6.29 17.62 20.60
CA PRO A 359 -5.78 18.99 20.38
C PRO A 359 -4.32 19.05 19.90
N GLU A 360 -3.54 17.98 20.11
CA GLU A 360 -2.19 17.82 19.60
C GLU A 360 -2.10 17.57 18.09
N VAL A 361 -3.19 17.18 17.43
CA VAL A 361 -3.24 17.01 15.98
C VAL A 361 -3.36 18.38 15.32
N ARG A 362 -2.31 18.81 14.61
CA ARG A 362 -2.28 20.09 13.90
C ARG A 362 -3.21 20.03 12.68
N VAL A 363 -4.03 21.06 12.47
CA VAL A 363 -4.83 21.17 11.23
C VAL A 363 -4.08 21.99 10.17
N THR A 364 -3.99 21.45 8.96
CA THR A 364 -3.65 22.16 7.72
C THR A 364 -4.91 22.29 6.87
N ASP A 365 -5.42 23.51 6.74
CA ASP A 365 -6.70 23.79 6.08
C ASP A 365 -6.55 23.88 4.55
N LEU A 366 -6.43 22.73 3.91
CA LEU A 366 -6.43 22.62 2.44
C LEU A 366 -7.78 22.99 1.82
N TYR A 367 -8.88 22.96 2.58
CA TYR A 367 -10.18 23.40 2.11
C TYR A 367 -10.17 24.90 1.86
N ALA A 368 -9.68 25.68 2.82
CA ALA A 368 -9.53 27.13 2.70
C ALA A 368 -8.63 27.52 1.52
N VAL A 369 -7.51 26.83 1.33
CA VAL A 369 -6.61 27.06 0.19
C VAL A 369 -7.35 26.85 -1.13
N ALA A 370 -8.10 25.76 -1.26
CA ALA A 370 -8.83 25.43 -2.49
C ALA A 370 -9.94 26.42 -2.87
N ILE A 371 -10.53 27.12 -1.89
CA ILE A 371 -11.54 28.16 -2.16
C ILE A 371 -10.97 29.59 -2.22
N SER A 372 -9.66 29.75 -2.02
CA SER A 372 -8.97 31.04 -2.11
C SER A 372 -8.50 31.34 -3.53
N ASP A 373 -8.00 32.56 -3.74
CA ASP A 373 -7.42 33.00 -5.02
C ASP A 373 -6.13 32.25 -5.40
N ALA A 374 -5.58 31.42 -4.50
CA ALA A 374 -4.45 30.54 -4.79
C ALA A 374 -4.80 29.38 -5.74
N VAL A 375 -6.09 29.13 -5.95
CA VAL A 375 -6.62 28.15 -6.91
C VAL A 375 -7.46 28.90 -7.95
N SER A 376 -7.49 28.41 -9.18
CA SER A 376 -8.19 29.01 -10.31
C SER A 376 -9.72 28.95 -10.18
N ASP A 377 -10.39 29.97 -10.74
CA ASP A 377 -11.85 29.93 -10.91
C ASP A 377 -12.29 28.84 -11.89
N GLU A 378 -11.46 28.51 -12.88
CA GLU A 378 -11.71 27.42 -13.82
C GLU A 378 -11.91 26.09 -13.08
N TRP A 379 -11.04 25.76 -12.13
CA TRP A 379 -11.21 24.56 -11.31
C TRP A 379 -12.49 24.63 -10.46
N ARG A 380 -12.75 25.77 -9.81
CA ARG A 380 -13.95 25.95 -8.96
C ARG A 380 -15.27 25.84 -9.74
N GLN A 381 -15.27 26.22 -11.01
CA GLN A 381 -16.42 26.13 -11.91
C GLN A 381 -16.53 24.76 -12.60
N GLY A 382 -15.49 23.93 -12.54
CA GLY A 382 -15.46 22.59 -13.09
C GLY A 382 -16.18 21.53 -12.25
N ASN A 383 -16.21 20.29 -12.76
CA ASN A 383 -16.80 19.13 -12.08
C ASN A 383 -15.75 18.13 -11.55
N ASN A 384 -14.46 18.39 -11.81
CA ASN A 384 -13.38 17.50 -11.41
C ASN A 384 -12.87 17.90 -10.03
N VAL A 385 -12.85 16.95 -9.10
CA VAL A 385 -12.27 17.17 -7.77
C VAL A 385 -10.74 17.30 -7.78
N HIS A 386 -10.09 16.89 -8.88
CA HIS A 386 -8.64 17.01 -9.05
C HIS A 386 -8.28 18.34 -9.70
N PHE A 387 -7.17 18.89 -9.25
CA PHE A 387 -6.63 20.20 -9.58
C PHE A 387 -5.67 20.12 -10.77
N GLY A 388 -5.60 21.20 -11.55
CA GLY A 388 -4.55 21.42 -12.53
C GLY A 388 -3.17 21.51 -11.88
N ALA A 389 -2.10 21.57 -12.69
CA ALA A 389 -0.73 21.56 -12.18
C ALA A 389 -0.46 22.71 -11.19
N GLU A 390 -0.81 23.95 -11.56
CA GLU A 390 -0.61 25.15 -10.74
C GLU A 390 -1.46 25.12 -9.45
N ASP A 391 -2.76 24.85 -9.60
CA ASP A 391 -3.69 24.73 -8.47
C ASP A 391 -3.26 23.64 -7.47
N SER A 392 -2.77 22.50 -7.97
CA SER A 392 -2.24 21.42 -7.13
C SER A 392 -0.92 21.81 -6.46
N ALA A 393 -0.14 22.72 -7.06
CA ALA A 393 1.07 23.24 -6.46
C ALA A 393 0.76 24.15 -5.26
N ALA A 394 -0.31 24.94 -5.31
CA ALA A 394 -0.78 25.75 -4.17
C ALA A 394 -1.13 24.86 -2.95
N LEU A 395 -1.85 23.76 -3.19
CA LEU A 395 -2.14 22.77 -2.14
C LEU A 395 -0.87 22.08 -1.61
N GLY A 396 0.04 21.71 -2.51
CA GLY A 396 1.32 21.10 -2.14
C GLY A 396 2.17 22.02 -1.28
N LYS A 397 2.16 23.33 -1.56
CA LYS A 397 2.85 24.34 -0.74
C LYS A 397 2.22 24.43 0.65
N ALA A 398 0.90 24.56 0.75
CA ALA A 398 0.21 24.65 2.04
C ALA A 398 0.43 23.40 2.91
N ALA A 399 0.41 22.21 2.30
CA ALA A 399 0.76 20.95 2.97
C ALA A 399 2.22 20.97 3.49
N ALA A 400 3.17 21.43 2.67
CA ALA A 400 4.56 21.53 3.08
C ALA A 400 4.75 22.50 4.25
N ASP A 401 4.10 23.67 4.19
CA ASP A 401 4.15 24.67 5.26
C ASP A 401 3.58 24.11 6.58
N GLY A 402 2.47 23.36 6.51
CA GLY A 402 1.87 22.68 7.67
C GLY A 402 2.80 21.63 8.29
N ILE A 403 3.49 20.85 7.46
CA ILE A 403 4.48 19.86 7.91
C ILE A 403 5.71 20.53 8.54
N LEU A 404 6.28 21.54 7.88
CA LEU A 404 7.46 22.23 8.39
C LEU A 404 7.18 22.97 9.70
N ALA A 405 5.96 23.47 9.89
CA ALA A 405 5.54 24.11 11.12
C ALA A 405 5.60 23.17 12.34
N VAL A 406 5.31 21.87 12.17
CA VAL A 406 5.40 20.92 13.28
C VAL A 406 6.81 20.36 13.47
N LEU A 407 7.58 20.17 12.40
CA LEU A 407 8.95 19.63 12.50
C LEU A 407 9.89 20.60 13.22
N GLY A 408 9.58 21.89 13.22
CA GLY A 408 10.48 22.94 13.71
C GLY A 408 11.52 23.25 12.64
N GLN A 409 11.83 24.52 12.42
CA GLN A 409 12.95 24.86 11.54
C GLN A 409 14.21 24.26 12.18
N GLY A 410 14.89 23.36 11.48
CA GLY A 410 16.13 22.74 11.94
C GLY A 410 17.07 23.83 12.46
N LYS A 411 17.61 23.63 13.66
CA LYS A 411 18.67 24.48 14.20
C LYS A 411 19.95 24.33 13.38
#